data_AF-A0A1J9VY65-F1
#
_entry.id   AF-A0A1J9VY65-F1
#
_cell.length_a   1.000
_cell.length_b   1.000
_cell.length_c   1.000
_cell.angle_alpha   90.00
_cell.angle_beta   90.00
_cell.angle_gamma   90.00
#
_symmetry.space_group_name_H-M   'P 1'
#
loop_
_entity.id
_entity.type
_entity.pdbx_description
1 polymer ?
#
loop_
_entity_poly.entity_id
_entity_poly.type
_entity_poly.pdbx_seq_one_letter_code
_entity_poly.pdbx_strand_id
1 'polypeptide(L)' 'MDNNEILTLLQAFQLVGARVVLFLPSFHVEGFITQIGTDFVTLRKGVEVESNANGGALENPNQISVMISSILAVSDDRGA' A
#
# COMPACT_ATOMS: atom_id res chain seq x y z
N MET A 1 -16.71 -2.13 -1.98
CA MET A 1 -16.01 -2.03 -0.69
C MET A 1 -16.02 -0.58 -0.31
N ASP A 2 -16.63 -0.24 0.82
CA ASP A 2 -16.55 1.13 1.32
C ASP A 2 -15.10 1.36 1.77
N ASN A 3 -14.49 2.48 1.34
CA ASN A 3 -13.12 2.86 1.71
C ASN A 3 -12.90 2.84 3.24
N ASN A 4 -13.99 2.97 3.98
CA ASN A 4 -14.03 2.93 5.43
C ASN A 4 -13.66 1.54 6.00
N GLU A 5 -13.97 0.44 5.32
CA GLU A 5 -13.63 -0.92 5.76
C GLU A 5 -12.12 -1.18 5.70
N ILE A 6 -11.46 -0.79 4.59
CA ILE A 6 -10.01 -0.93 4.44
C ILE A 6 -9.28 -0.06 5.47
N LEU A 7 -9.71 1.20 5.66
CA LEU A 7 -9.15 2.07 6.69
C LEU A 7 -9.29 1.47 8.09
N THR A 8 -10.49 0.98 8.42
CA THR A 8 -10.78 0.34 9.71
C THR A 8 -9.88 -0.88 9.92
N LEU A 9 -9.69 -1.71 8.90
CA LEU A 9 -8.84 -2.89 8.97
C LEU A 9 -7.37 -2.50 9.18
N LEU A 10 -6.84 -1.57 8.40
CA LEU A 10 -5.47 -1.08 8.55
C LEU A 10 -5.19 -0.55 9.96
N GLN A 11 -6.13 0.21 10.52
CA GLN A 11 -6.02 0.76 11.87
C GLN A 11 -6.19 -0.30 12.97
N ALA A 12 -7.18 -1.19 12.86
CA ALA A 12 -7.47 -2.22 13.86
C ALA A 12 -6.32 -3.22 14.03
N PHE A 13 -5.63 -3.56 12.94
CA PHE A 13 -4.51 -4.50 12.97
C PHE A 13 -3.15 -3.84 13.26
N GLN A 14 -3.11 -2.52 13.51
CA GLN A 14 -1.89 -1.76 13.80
C GLN A 14 -0.74 -2.11 12.86
N LEU A 15 -1.00 -2.18 11.55
CA LEU A 15 -0.08 -2.75 10.57
C LEU A 15 1.18 -1.89 10.31
N VAL A 16 1.41 -0.82 11.08
CA VAL A 16 2.66 -0.05 11.01
C VAL A 16 3.83 -0.98 11.40
N GLY A 17 4.78 -1.12 10.49
CA GLY A 17 5.91 -2.06 10.58
C GLY A 17 5.64 -3.43 9.96
N ALA A 18 4.41 -3.74 9.53
CA ALA A 18 4.10 -4.97 8.80
C ALA A 18 4.48 -4.84 7.32
N ARG A 19 5.03 -5.92 6.76
CA ARG A 19 5.23 -6.08 5.32
C ARG A 19 3.91 -6.54 4.70
N VAL A 20 3.41 -5.82 3.72
CA VAL A 20 2.12 -6.09 3.09
C VAL A 20 2.22 -5.97 1.58
N VAL A 21 1.28 -6.62 0.91
CA VAL A 21 0.96 -6.37 -0.50
C VAL A 21 -0.37 -5.61 -0.56
N LEU A 22 -0.36 -4.44 -1.19
CA LEU A 22 -1.56 -3.67 -1.52
C LEU A 22 -1.94 -3.92 -2.97
N PHE A 23 -3.17 -4.39 -3.20
CA PHE A 23 -3.71 -4.58 -4.54
C PHE A 23 -4.43 -3.31 -5.00
N LEU A 24 -3.97 -2.74 -6.12
CA LEU A 24 -4.56 -1.57 -6.77
C LEU A 24 -5.16 -2.01 -8.13
N PRO A 25 -6.00 -1.18 -8.79
CA PRO A 25 -6.69 -1.57 -10.01
C PRO A 25 -5.77 -2.02 -11.16
N SER A 26 -4.55 -1.48 -11.23
CA SER A 26 -3.64 -1.69 -12.37
C SER A 26 -2.27 -2.28 -12.00
N PHE A 27 -1.94 -2.37 -10.71
CA PHE A 27 -0.66 -2.89 -10.21
C PHE A 27 -0.79 -3.27 -8.73
N HIS A 28 0.24 -3.89 -8.16
CA HIS A 28 0.33 -4.11 -6.72
C HIS A 28 1.57 -3.41 -6.17
N VAL A 29 1.53 -3.08 -4.89
CA VAL A 29 2.62 -2.42 -4.17
C VAL A 29 2.97 -3.26 -2.96
N GLU A 30 4.21 -3.71 -2.89
CA GLU A 30 4.73 -4.43 -1.74
C GLU A 30 5.67 -3.53 -0.92
N GLY A 31 5.56 -3.58 0.40
CA GLY A 31 6.51 -2.93 1.29
C GLY A 31 6.08 -2.91 2.73
N PHE A 32 6.86 -2.22 3.56
CA PHE A 32 6.53 -2.03 4.97
C PHE A 32 5.65 -0.81 5.15
N ILE A 33 4.49 -0.96 5.79
CA ILE A 33 3.67 0.21 6.16
C ILE A 33 4.44 1.02 7.19
N THR A 34 4.73 2.28 6.89
CA THR A 34 5.36 3.20 7.84
C THR A 34 4.39 4.18 8.46
N GLN A 35 3.27 4.44 7.79
CA GLN A 35 2.26 5.37 8.27
C GLN A 35 0.89 5.01 7.69
N ILE A 36 -0.15 5.13 8.52
CA ILE A 36 -1.55 5.02 8.12
C ILE A 36 -2.19 6.36 8.48
N GLY A 37 -2.50 7.18 7.48
CA GLY A 37 -3.26 8.40 7.62
C GLY A 37 -4.77 8.14 7.49
N THR A 38 -5.55 9.22 7.42
CA THR A 38 -7.00 9.16 7.16
C THR A 38 -7.30 8.71 5.73
N ASP A 39 -6.52 9.20 4.76
CA ASP A 39 -6.80 9.01 3.33
C ASP A 39 -5.72 8.23 2.60
N PHE A 40 -4.53 8.09 3.21
CA PHE A 40 -3.36 7.50 2.59
C PHE A 40 -2.66 6.50 3.51
N VAL A 41 -2.08 5.47 2.90
CA VAL A 41 -1.12 4.56 3.53
C VAL A 41 0.23 4.78 2.88
N THR A 42 1.28 4.89 3.68
CA THR A 42 2.63 5.06 3.18
C THR A 42 3.45 3.81 3.44
N LEU A 43 4.11 3.32 2.39
CA LEU A 43 4.98 2.14 2.42
C LEU A 43 6.43 2.53 2.16
N ARG A 44 7.39 1.84 2.81
CA ARG A 44 8.83 2.05 2.65
C ARG A 44 9.54 0.75 2.24
N LYS A 45 10.48 0.89 1.29
CA LYS A 45 11.42 -0.08 0.66
C LYS A 45 10.96 -1.55 0.53
N GLY A 46 10.93 -2.04 -0.71
CA GLY A 46 10.44 -3.36 -1.13
C GLY A 46 9.66 -3.34 -2.45
N VAL A 47 9.47 -2.15 -3.04
CA VAL A 47 8.57 -1.96 -4.17
C VAL A 47 9.25 -2.32 -5.50
N GLU A 48 9.02 -3.54 -6.01
CA GLU A 48 9.08 -3.79 -7.45
C GLU A 48 7.81 -3.21 -8.08
N VAL A 49 7.84 -1.95 -8.51
CA VAL A 49 6.79 -1.43 -9.40
C VAL A 49 7.12 -1.92 -10.81
N GLU A 50 6.54 -3.04 -11.23
CA GLU A 50 6.77 -3.57 -12.59
C GLU A 50 6.24 -2.63 -13.69
N SER A 51 5.27 -1.76 -13.37
CA SER A 51 4.76 -0.73 -14.29
C SER A 51 3.91 0.29 -13.55
N ASN A 52 4.17 1.59 -13.78
CA ASN A 52 3.16 2.63 -13.57
C ASN A 52 2.58 3.01 -14.95
N ALA A 53 1.26 3.09 -15.07
CA ALA A 53 0.60 3.35 -16.35
C ALA A 53 0.85 4.76 -16.93
N ASN A 54 1.57 5.61 -16.19
CA ASN A 54 1.77 7.03 -16.52
C ASN A 54 3.20 7.38 -16.97
N GLY A 55 4.14 6.43 -17.03
CA GLY A 55 5.50 6.65 -17.54
C GLY A 55 6.32 7.71 -16.76
N GLY A 56 5.87 8.10 -15.57
CA GLY A 56 6.53 9.09 -14.73
C GLY A 56 7.57 8.45 -13.82
N ALA A 57 8.73 9.09 -13.69
CA ALA A 57 9.73 8.68 -12.71
C ALA A 57 9.17 8.89 -11.29
N LEU A 58 9.27 7.86 -10.44
CA LEU A 58 8.87 7.95 -9.04
C LEU A 58 9.90 8.79 -8.28
N GLU A 59 9.52 9.99 -7.84
CA GLU A 59 10.36 10.79 -6.95
C GLU A 59 10.37 10.12 -5.57
N ASN A 60 11.55 9.62 -5.19
CA ASN A 60 11.85 8.83 -3.99
C ASN A 60 11.47 7.33 -4.09
N PRO A 61 12.29 6.48 -4.76
CA PRO A 61 12.00 5.04 -4.95
C PRO A 61 11.93 4.23 -3.65
N ASN A 62 12.18 4.85 -2.50
CA ASN A 62 12.16 4.20 -1.20
C ASN A 62 10.85 4.39 -0.45
N GLN A 63 9.92 5.23 -0.91
CA GLN A 63 8.64 5.48 -0.24
C GLN A 63 7.51 5.75 -1.23
N ILE A 64 6.36 5.11 -1.04
CA ILE A 64 5.17 5.34 -1.85
C ILE A 64 3.96 5.56 -0.94
N SER A 65 3.16 6.58 -1.25
CA SER A 65 1.89 6.84 -0.59
C SER A 65 0.76 6.42 -1.52
N VAL A 66 -0.11 5.56 -1.02
CA VAL A 66 -1.23 4.96 -1.73
C VAL A 66 -2.52 5.50 -1.13
N MET A 67 -3.44 5.97 -1.98
CA MET A 67 -4.75 6.41 -1.54
C MET A 67 -5.59 5.20 -1.11
N ILE A 68 -6.14 5.23 0.09
CA ILE A 68 -6.88 4.09 0.67
C ILE A 68 -8.06 3.71 -0.19
N SER A 69 -8.71 4.71 -0.80
CA SER A 69 -9.84 4.51 -1.70
C SER A 69 -9.52 3.72 -2.98
N SER A 70 -8.24 3.62 -3.32
CA SER A 70 -7.77 2.87 -4.48
C SER A 70 -7.39 1.44 -4.13
N ILE A 71 -7.32 1.08 -2.84
CA ILE A 71 -6.92 -0.26 -2.38
C ILE A 71 -8.11 -1.20 -2.51
N LEU A 72 -7.93 -2.26 -3.30
CA LEU A 72 -8.93 -3.31 -3.49
C LEU A 72 -8.82 -4.41 -2.43
N ALA A 73 -7.60 -4.70 -1.99
CA ALA A 73 -7.32 -5.70 -0.95
C ALA A 73 -5.95 -5.46 -0.31
N VAL A 74 -5.79 -5.99 0.91
CA VAL A 74 -4.52 -6.00 1.68
C VAL A 74 -4.18 -7.45 2.01
N SER A 75 -2.97 -7.89 1.70
CA SER A 75 -2.44 -9.22 2.07
C SER A 75 -1.20 -9.08 2.93
N ASP A 76 -1.01 -10.02 3.86
CA ASP A 76 0.27 -10.23 4.53
C ASP A 76 1.25 -10.82 3.50
N ASP A 77 2.50 -10.35 3.53
CA ASP A 77 3.60 -10.87 2.71
C ASP A 77 4.40 -11.97 3.44
N ARG A 78 3.83 -12.56 4.50
CA ARG A 78 4.32 -13.84 5.01
C ARG A 78 4.03 -14.91 3.95
N GLY A 79 4.95 -15.02 3.00
CA GLY A 79 4.94 -16.03 1.95
C GLY A 79 4.57 -17.41 2.51
N ALA A 80 3.74 -18.11 1.75
CA ALA A 80 3.47 -19.53 1.96
C ALA A 80 4.76 -20.36 1.94
#